data_AF-A0A0S8GLT0-F1
#
_entry.id   AF-A0A0S8GLT0-F1
#
_cell.length_a   1.000
_cell.length_b   1.000
_cell.length_c   1.000
_cell.angle_alpha   90.00
_cell.angle_beta   90.00
_cell.angle_gamma   90.00
#
_symmetry.space_group_name_H-M   'P 1'
#
loop_
_entity.id
_entity.type
_entity.pdbx_description
1 polymer ?
#
loop_
_entity_poly.entity_id
_entity_poly.type
_entity_poly.pdbx_seq_one_letter_code
_entity_poly.pdbx_strand_id
1 'polypeptide(L)'
;MRIQSVSLALASLLIACIDPVDTQAATFIVTNTNDSGAGSLRQAITDANDNANSPTVDRIEFNIPGTAPHVIRPTGSDYDAISDPVIIDGHSQQVFQGIAVTAPI
;
A
#
# COMPACT_ATOMS: atom_id res chain seq x y z
N MET A 1 -31.31 -57.13 3.81
CA MET A 1 -30.30 -56.15 4.27
C MET A 1 -28.92 -56.81 4.24
N ARG A 2 -28.11 -56.48 3.23
CA ARG A 2 -26.67 -56.80 3.12
C ARG A 2 -26.09 -55.85 2.07
N ILE A 3 -25.45 -54.80 2.58
CA ILE A 3 -24.61 -53.85 1.85
C ILE A 3 -23.28 -54.54 1.53
N GLN A 4 -22.84 -54.49 0.27
CA GLN A 4 -21.45 -54.77 -0.13
C GLN A 4 -20.91 -53.65 -1.02
N SER A 5 -19.77 -53.16 -0.58
CA SER A 5 -18.97 -52.00 -1.00
C SER A 5 -18.15 -52.29 -2.26
N VAL A 6 -17.98 -51.33 -3.18
CA VAL A 6 -16.75 -51.12 -3.96
C VAL A 6 -16.66 -49.64 -4.38
N SER A 7 -15.44 -49.12 -4.26
CA SER A 7 -14.96 -47.74 -4.27
C SER A 7 -15.21 -46.94 -5.55
N LEU A 8 -15.56 -45.65 -5.38
CA LEU A 8 -15.58 -44.66 -6.46
C LEU A 8 -14.40 -43.70 -6.26
N ALA A 9 -13.38 -43.82 -7.11
CA ALA A 9 -12.41 -42.76 -7.30
C ALA A 9 -12.97 -41.79 -8.35
N LEU A 10 -13.20 -40.52 -7.98
CA LEU A 10 -13.24 -39.39 -8.90
C LEU A 10 -13.21 -38.06 -8.13
N ALA A 11 -12.17 -37.28 -8.42
CA ALA A 11 -11.97 -35.85 -8.15
C ALA A 11 -11.93 -35.40 -6.67
N SER A 12 -10.71 -35.29 -6.15
CA SER A 12 -10.41 -34.44 -4.99
C SER A 12 -10.82 -33.00 -5.31
N LEU A 13 -11.99 -32.58 -4.81
CA LEU A 13 -12.35 -31.17 -4.76
C LEU A 13 -11.50 -30.56 -3.64
N LEU A 14 -10.34 -30.02 -4.02
CA LEU A 14 -9.59 -29.09 -3.20
C LEU A 14 -10.51 -27.86 -3.03
N ILE A 15 -11.33 -27.84 -1.99
CA ILE A 15 -11.95 -26.61 -1.53
C ILE A 15 -10.77 -25.77 -1.05
N ALA A 16 -10.23 -24.95 -1.95
CA ALA A 16 -9.45 -23.80 -1.56
C ALA A 16 -10.37 -23.01 -0.62
N CYS A 17 -9.95 -22.88 0.64
CA CYS A 17 -10.42 -21.81 1.49
C CYS A 17 -10.14 -20.53 0.72
N ILE A 18 -11.16 -19.97 0.09
CA ILE A 18 -11.12 -18.61 -0.38
C ILE A 18 -11.19 -17.80 0.92
N ASP A 19 -10.04 -17.47 1.48
CA ASP A 19 -9.98 -16.45 2.51
C ASP A 19 -10.62 -15.19 1.89
N PRO A 20 -11.60 -14.55 2.56
CA PRO A 20 -12.13 -13.30 2.08
C PRO A 20 -10.95 -12.33 1.97
N VAL A 21 -10.59 -11.95 0.75
CA VAL A 21 -9.65 -10.85 0.57
C VAL A 21 -10.38 -9.63 1.12
N ASP A 22 -9.83 -9.03 2.17
CA ASP A 22 -10.38 -7.81 2.76
C ASP A 22 -10.21 -6.70 1.72
N THR A 23 -11.22 -6.50 0.86
CA THR A 23 -11.25 -5.48 -0.19
C THR A 23 -11.49 -4.10 0.41
N GLN A 24 -10.76 -3.74 1.45
CA GLN A 24 -10.89 -2.45 2.13
C GLN A 24 -9.71 -1.56 1.77
N ALA A 25 -10.03 -0.33 1.36
CA ALA A 25 -9.05 0.70 1.11
C ALA A 25 -8.25 1.01 2.40
N ALA A 26 -6.94 0.96 2.32
CA ALA A 26 -6.01 1.29 3.38
C ALA A 26 -5.34 2.65 3.13
N THR A 27 -4.93 3.30 4.21
CA THR A 27 -4.11 4.53 4.15
C THR A 27 -2.74 4.25 4.75
N PHE A 28 -1.69 4.41 3.94
CA PHE A 28 -0.29 4.29 4.36
C PHE A 28 0.36 5.66 4.47
N ILE A 29 1.00 5.96 5.60
CA ILE A 29 1.55 7.30 5.89
C ILE A 29 3.08 7.27 5.78
N VAL A 30 3.61 8.08 4.87
CA VAL A 30 5.04 8.35 4.73
C VAL A 30 5.45 9.42 5.74
N THR A 31 6.40 9.10 6.61
CA THR A 31 6.83 9.96 7.74
C THR A 31 8.30 10.36 7.68
N ASN A 32 9.09 9.81 6.75
CA ASN A 32 10.49 10.19 6.57
C ASN A 32 10.92 10.13 5.11
N THR A 33 12.08 10.71 4.82
CA THR A 33 12.69 10.77 3.47
C THR A 33 13.70 9.67 3.22
N ASN A 34 13.80 8.66 4.10
CA ASN A 34 14.74 7.58 3.93
C ASN A 34 14.38 6.76 2.69
N ASP A 35 15.39 6.11 2.13
CA ASP A 35 15.25 5.29 0.93
C ASP A 35 14.40 4.03 1.16
N SER A 36 14.49 3.47 2.37
CA SER A 36 13.87 2.21 2.77
C SER A 36 13.59 2.18 4.27
N GLY A 37 12.83 1.18 4.70
CA GLY A 37 12.49 0.96 6.11
C GLY A 37 11.19 1.65 6.53
N ALA A 38 10.81 1.46 7.80
CA ALA A 38 9.54 1.92 8.34
C ALA A 38 9.32 3.42 8.09
N GLY A 39 8.13 3.76 7.58
CA GLY A 39 7.72 5.14 7.30
C GLY A 39 8.32 5.77 6.04
N SER A 40 9.09 5.02 5.25
CA SER A 40 9.57 5.46 3.93
C SER A 40 8.51 5.28 2.85
N LEU A 41 8.66 6.02 1.73
CA LEU A 41 7.79 5.86 0.56
C LEU A 41 7.85 4.43 -0.01
N ARG A 42 9.02 3.78 0.02
CA ARG A 42 9.16 2.43 -0.49
C ARG A 42 8.37 1.43 0.34
N GLN A 43 8.47 1.51 1.66
CA GLN A 43 7.68 0.65 2.54
C GLN A 43 6.18 0.84 2.29
N ALA A 44 5.71 2.08 2.14
CA ALA A 44 4.30 2.35 1.87
C ALA A 44 3.82 1.78 0.51
N ILE A 45 4.67 1.76 -0.51
CA ILE A 45 4.36 1.13 -1.81
C ILE A 45 4.31 -0.40 -1.66
N THR A 46 5.27 -1.00 -0.95
CA THR A 46 5.25 -2.45 -0.65
C THR A 46 3.98 -2.82 0.11
N ASP A 47 3.63 -2.08 1.16
CA ASP A 47 2.43 -2.33 1.96
C ASP A 47 1.15 -2.22 1.12
N ALA A 48 1.06 -1.24 0.21
CA ALA A 48 -0.07 -1.09 -0.71
C ALA A 48 -0.15 -2.24 -1.74
N ASN A 49 0.99 -2.67 -2.29
CA ASN A 49 1.03 -3.82 -3.19
C ASN A 49 0.62 -5.13 -2.48
N ASP A 50 1.01 -5.30 -1.22
CA ASP A 50 0.72 -6.48 -0.41
C ASP A 50 -0.73 -6.51 0.12
N ASN A 51 -1.43 -5.37 0.11
CA ASN A 51 -2.83 -5.27 0.54
C ASN A 51 -3.79 -5.99 -0.42
N ALA A 52 -3.44 -6.05 -1.73
CA ALA A 52 -4.14 -6.81 -2.76
C ALA A 52 -5.67 -6.60 -2.75
N ASN A 53 -6.12 -5.35 -2.65
CA ASN A 53 -7.51 -5.02 -2.37
C ASN A 53 -8.31 -4.59 -3.62
N SER A 54 -7.72 -4.70 -4.81
CA SER A 54 -8.41 -4.46 -6.08
C SER A 54 -9.79 -5.14 -6.15
N PRO A 55 -10.86 -4.40 -6.48
CA PRO A 55 -10.86 -3.10 -7.16
C PRO A 55 -10.87 -1.87 -6.25
N THR A 56 -10.71 -2.01 -4.92
CA THR A 56 -10.55 -0.82 -4.08
C THR A 56 -9.19 -0.17 -4.31
N VAL A 57 -9.06 1.06 -3.83
CA VAL A 57 -7.89 1.90 -4.13
C VAL A 57 -7.29 2.35 -2.81
N ASP A 58 -6.03 1.99 -2.61
CA ASP A 58 -5.26 2.43 -1.45
C ASP A 58 -4.81 3.88 -1.57
N ARG A 59 -4.44 4.47 -0.45
CA ARG A 59 -3.97 5.85 -0.39
C ARG A 59 -2.64 5.92 0.34
N ILE A 60 -1.63 6.50 -0.32
CA ILE A 60 -0.37 6.87 0.30
C ILE A 60 -0.41 8.37 0.58
N GLU A 61 -0.33 8.71 1.86
CA GLU A 61 -0.31 10.08 2.37
C GLU A 61 1.06 10.42 2.97
N PHE A 62 1.32 11.71 3.15
CA PHE A 62 2.59 12.25 3.63
C PHE A 62 2.37 13.06 4.90
N ASN A 63 3.16 12.77 5.92
CA ASN A 63 3.25 13.54 7.16
C ASN A 63 4.71 13.53 7.65
N ILE A 64 5.60 14.07 6.81
CA ILE A 64 7.03 14.16 7.08
C ILE A 64 7.27 15.37 7.98
N PRO A 65 7.81 15.22 9.20
CA PRO A 65 8.10 16.35 10.06
C PRO A 65 9.29 17.16 9.53
N GLY A 66 9.31 18.44 9.89
CA GLY A 66 10.43 19.34 9.60
C GLY A 66 10.09 20.40 8.56
N THR A 67 11.13 21.11 8.12
CA THR A 67 10.99 22.21 7.15
C THR A 67 11.04 21.68 5.73
N ALA A 68 10.07 22.07 4.92
CA ALA A 68 10.08 21.80 3.48
C ALA A 68 11.23 22.57 2.77
N PRO A 69 11.72 22.12 1.60
CA PRO A 69 11.23 20.97 0.83
C PRO A 69 11.76 19.63 1.37
N HIS A 70 10.88 18.63 1.43
CA HIS A 70 11.27 17.24 1.65
C HIS A 70 11.57 16.60 0.30
N VAL A 71 12.79 16.08 0.13
CA VAL A 71 13.21 15.39 -1.09
C VAL A 71 13.36 13.91 -0.78
N ILE A 72 12.58 13.07 -1.45
CA ILE A 72 12.64 11.61 -1.34
C ILE A 72 13.31 11.09 -2.61
N ARG A 73 14.35 10.27 -2.47
CA ARG A 73 15.08 9.69 -3.60
C ARG A 73 15.15 8.18 -3.46
N PRO A 74 14.08 7.45 -3.84
CA PRO A 74 14.11 6.00 -3.89
C PRO A 74 15.22 5.53 -4.84
N THR A 75 16.21 4.80 -4.34
CA THR A 75 17.28 4.17 -5.13
C THR A 75 17.13 2.65 -5.14
N GLY A 76 17.33 1.99 -6.28
CA GLY A 76 17.25 0.53 -6.38
C GLY A 76 16.71 0.05 -7.73
N SER A 77 17.17 -1.13 -8.17
CA SER A 77 16.67 -1.84 -9.36
C SER A 77 15.30 -2.46 -9.16
N ASP A 78 14.94 -2.68 -7.89
CA ASP A 78 13.67 -3.26 -7.44
C ASP A 78 12.68 -2.13 -7.26
N TYR A 79 12.45 -1.38 -8.36
CA TYR A 79 11.34 -0.46 -8.39
C TYR A 79 10.10 -1.34 -8.31
N ASP A 80 9.57 -1.52 -7.10
CA ASP A 80 8.30 -2.20 -6.85
C ASP A 80 7.30 -1.53 -7.77
N ALA A 81 7.04 -2.18 -8.90
CA ALA A 81 6.04 -1.70 -9.82
C ALA A 81 4.76 -1.63 -9.01
N ILE A 82 4.04 -0.52 -9.13
CA ILE A 82 2.72 -0.39 -8.53
C ILE A 82 1.86 -1.48 -9.20
N SER A 83 1.59 -2.56 -8.44
CA SER A 83 0.87 -3.74 -8.92
C SER A 83 -0.59 -3.74 -8.50
N ASP A 84 -0.94 -2.89 -7.52
CA ASP A 84 -2.31 -2.68 -7.04
C ASP A 84 -2.73 -1.20 -7.18
N PRO A 85 -4.03 -0.88 -7.36
CA PRO A 85 -4.49 0.49 -7.48
C PRO A 85 -4.16 1.34 -6.24
N VAL A 86 -3.36 2.39 -6.42
CA VAL A 86 -2.98 3.30 -5.32
C VAL A 86 -3.02 4.76 -5.76
N ILE A 87 -3.46 5.63 -4.86
CA ILE A 87 -3.37 7.09 -4.97
C ILE A 87 -2.21 7.56 -4.11
N ILE A 88 -1.20 8.19 -4.71
CA ILE A 88 -0.10 8.85 -3.99
C ILE A 88 -0.43 10.34 -3.88
N ASP A 89 -0.86 10.79 -2.70
CA ASP A 89 -1.35 12.15 -2.48
C ASP A 89 -0.31 13.04 -1.79
N GLY A 90 0.54 13.69 -2.58
CA GLY A 90 1.52 14.67 -2.07
C GLY A 90 0.91 15.92 -1.41
N HIS A 91 -0.39 16.20 -1.59
CA HIS A 91 -1.06 17.35 -0.95
C HIS A 91 -1.42 17.09 0.51
N SER A 92 -1.42 15.83 0.94
CA SER A 92 -1.64 15.45 2.35
C SER A 92 -0.53 15.96 3.28
N GLN A 93 0.65 16.32 2.75
CA GLN A 93 1.74 16.92 3.53
C GLN A 93 1.35 18.28 4.10
N GLN A 94 1.00 18.32 5.38
CA GLN A 94 0.49 19.50 6.06
C GLN A 94 1.58 20.50 6.49
N VAL A 95 2.42 21.06 5.60
CA VAL A 95 3.42 22.06 6.06
C VAL A 95 3.93 23.10 5.05
N PHE A 96 3.14 23.56 4.08
CA PHE A 96 3.44 24.89 3.51
C PHE A 96 2.88 25.99 4.42
N GLN A 97 3.53 26.21 5.57
CA GLN A 97 3.32 27.40 6.42
C GLN A 97 4.05 28.60 5.84
N GLY A 98 3.92 28.80 4.51
CA GLY A 98 4.67 29.81 3.76
C GLY A 98 4.85 31.05 4.60
N ILE A 99 6.09 31.51 4.76
CA ILE A 99 6.29 32.88 5.24
C ILE A 99 5.43 33.71 4.31
N ALA A 100 4.34 34.26 4.82
CA ALA A 100 3.63 35.31 4.12
C ALA A 100 4.67 36.40 3.97
N VAL A 101 5.29 36.49 2.79
CA VAL A 101 6.15 37.61 2.43
C VAL A 101 5.21 38.79 2.24
N THR A 102 4.72 39.34 3.34
CA THR A 102 4.24 40.71 3.39
C THR A 102 5.51 41.56 3.45
N ALA A 103 6.16 41.74 2.30
CA ALA A 103 7.10 42.83 2.16
C ALA A 103 6.28 44.11 2.02
N PRO A 104 6.40 45.10 2.93
CA PRO A 104 5.93 46.43 2.63
C PRO A 104 6.84 47.02 1.55
N ILE A 105 6.27 47.40 0.41
CA ILE A 105 6.79 48.49 -0.42
C ILE A 105 5.68 49.52 -0.60
#